data_AF-A0A0C2AY45-F1
#
_entry.id   AF-A0A0C2AY45-F1
#
_cell.length_a   1.000
_cell.length_b   1.000
_cell.length_c   1.000
_cell.angle_alpha   90.00
_cell.angle_beta   90.00
_cell.angle_gamma   90.00
#
_symmetry.space_group_name_H-M   'P 1'
#
loop_
_entity.id
_entity.type
_entity.pdbx_description
1 polymer ?
#
loop_
_entity_poly.entity_id
_entity_poly.type
_entity_poly.pdbx_seq_one_letter_code
_entity_poly.pdbx_strand_id
1 'polypeptide(L)'
;MAHPSGLRVGMVVYDRSYEMVAVVDYFNGPFVHLSRPTGLIWQSRWVSVRVGTEYEQRQLTAIGKLYRLRLKGMVLDQRQEDF
;
A
#
# COMPACT_ATOMS: atom_id res chain seq x y z
N MET A 1 -1.68 -5.58 -18.85
CA MET A 1 -0.45 -6.30 -19.25
C MET A 1 0.27 -6.79 -17.99
N ALA A 2 0.77 -8.02 -18.00
CA ALA A 2 1.60 -8.55 -16.90
C ALA A 2 3.06 -8.10 -17.09
N HIS A 3 3.70 -7.62 -16.04
CA HIS A 3 5.14 -7.32 -16.05
C HIS A 3 5.92 -8.66 -16.14
N PRO A 4 7.13 -8.72 -16.73
CA PRO A 4 7.94 -9.95 -16.82
C PRO A 4 8.14 -10.71 -15.50
N SER A 5 8.00 -10.00 -14.37
CA SER A 5 8.06 -10.56 -13.02
C SER A 5 6.78 -11.29 -12.57
N GLY A 6 5.73 -11.35 -13.40
CA GLY A 6 4.41 -11.85 -13.04
C GLY A 6 3.57 -10.87 -12.20
N LEU A 7 4.12 -9.72 -11.82
CA LEU A 7 3.44 -8.67 -11.05
C LEU A 7 2.51 -7.84 -11.95
N ARG A 8 1.47 -7.27 -11.34
CA ARG A 8 0.48 -6.41 -12.00
C ARG A 8 0.13 -5.21 -11.12
N VAL A 9 -0.24 -4.11 -11.77
CA VAL A 9 -0.86 -2.95 -11.11
C VAL A 9 -2.10 -3.39 -10.34
N GLY A 10 -2.29 -2.83 -9.14
CA GLY A 10 -3.37 -3.17 -8.20
C GLY A 10 -3.10 -4.42 -7.36
N MET A 11 -2.01 -5.16 -7.59
CA MET A 11 -1.66 -6.31 -6.76
C MET A 11 -1.11 -5.87 -5.40
N VAL A 12 -1.47 -6.64 -4.37
CA VAL A 12 -0.80 -6.57 -3.08
C VAL A 12 0.49 -7.36 -3.15
N VAL A 13 1.57 -6.74 -2.69
CA VAL A 13 2.91 -7.29 -2.68
C VAL A 13 3.56 -7.11 -1.33
N TYR A 14 4.55 -7.95 -1.05
CA TYR A 14 5.47 -7.80 0.07
C TYR A 14 6.84 -7.39 -0.46
N ASP A 15 7.35 -6.26 0.03
CA ASP A 15 8.66 -5.73 -0.27
C ASP A 15 9.66 -6.21 0.80
N ARG A 16 10.66 -6.97 0.37
CA ARG A 16 11.69 -7.50 1.28
C ARG A 16 12.68 -6.44 1.75
N SER A 17 12.87 -5.36 1.00
CA SER A 17 13.81 -4.29 1.37
C SER A 17 13.27 -3.42 2.48
N TYR A 18 11.95 -3.23 2.54
CA TYR A 18 11.25 -2.48 3.58
C TYR A 18 10.56 -3.37 4.62
N GLU A 19 10.50 -4.68 4.37
CA GLU A 19 9.74 -5.66 5.15
C GLU A 19 8.26 -5.28 5.31
N MET A 20 7.66 -4.77 4.23
CA MET A 20 6.34 -4.13 4.27
C MET A 20 5.42 -4.57 3.14
N VAL A 21 4.11 -4.51 3.40
CA VAL A 21 3.04 -4.78 2.43
C VAL A 21 2.56 -3.49 1.75
N ALA A 22 2.29 -3.58 0.45
CA ALA A 22 1.88 -2.44 -0.38
C ALA A 22 1.04 -2.87 -1.59
N VAL A 23 0.44 -1.91 -2.28
CA VAL A 23 -0.21 -2.08 -3.59
C VAL A 23 0.74 -1.60 -4.68
N VAL A 24 0.81 -2.31 -5.81
CA VAL A 24 1.52 -1.85 -7.01
C VAL A 24 0.71 -0.77 -7.71
N ASP A 25 1.27 0.43 -7.85
CA ASP A 25 0.62 1.52 -8.59
C ASP A 25 1.01 1.50 -10.07
N TYR A 26 2.30 1.42 -10.36
CA TYR A 26 2.85 1.37 -11.71
C TYR A 26 4.28 0.84 -11.74
N PHE A 27 4.78 0.61 -12.96
CA PHE A 27 6.15 0.17 -13.20
C PHE A 27 6.92 1.27 -13.94
N ASN A 28 8.18 1.46 -13.60
CA ASN A 28 9.10 2.34 -14.29
C ASN A 28 10.42 1.59 -14.54
N GLY A 29 10.55 0.98 -15.72
CA GLY A 29 11.68 0.12 -16.05
C GLY A 29 11.86 -1.01 -15.02
N PRO A 30 13.04 -1.15 -14.36
CA PRO A 30 13.28 -2.19 -13.37
C PRO A 30 12.67 -1.88 -11.99
N PHE A 31 11.95 -0.77 -11.85
CA PHE A 31 11.38 -0.34 -10.60
C PHE A 31 9.86 -0.52 -10.57
N VAL A 32 9.36 -0.79 -9.38
CA VAL A 32 7.93 -0.83 -9.07
C VAL A 32 7.64 0.27 -8.06
N HIS A 33 6.60 1.06 -8.36
CA HIS A 33 6.07 2.05 -7.44
C HIS A 33 4.97 1.43 -6.60
N LEU A 34 5.08 1.66 -5.29
CA LEU A 34 4.28 1.02 -4.27
C LEU A 34 3.59 2.08 -3.42
N SER A 35 2.30 1.89 -3.18
CA SER A 35 1.54 2.69 -2.23
C SER A 35 0.99 1.86 -1.09
N ARG A 36 0.90 2.50 0.07
CA ARG A 36 0.20 1.96 1.23
C ARG A 36 -1.05 2.80 1.49
N PRO A 37 -2.17 2.19 1.91
CA PRO A 37 -3.39 2.92 2.27
C PRO A 37 -3.23 4.00 3.34
N THR A 38 -2.10 4.04 4.05
CA THR A 38 -1.75 5.07 5.03
C THR A 38 -1.14 6.33 4.40
N GLY A 39 -1.02 6.40 3.08
CA GLY A 39 -0.42 7.52 2.35
C GLY A 39 1.10 7.41 2.13
N LEU A 40 1.75 6.35 2.62
CA LEU A 40 3.17 6.10 2.36
C LEU A 40 3.34 5.58 0.93
N ILE A 41 4.23 6.20 0.17
CA ILE A 41 4.56 5.83 -1.21
C ILE A 41 6.08 5.67 -1.31
N TRP A 42 6.54 4.64 -2.00
CA TRP A 42 7.96 4.41 -2.26
C TRP A 42 8.19 3.65 -3.56
N GLN A 43 9.47 3.50 -3.91
CA GLN A 43 9.92 2.81 -5.11
C GLN A 43 10.91 1.73 -4.70
N SER A 44 10.76 0.54 -5.28
CA SER A 44 11.65 -0.61 -5.07
C SER A 44 11.97 -1.32 -6.37
N ARG A 45 13.04 -2.12 -6.39
CA ARG A 45 13.31 -3.01 -7.54
C ARG A 45 12.30 -4.15 -7.56
N TRP A 46 11.76 -4.50 -8.73
CA TRP A 46 10.76 -5.58 -8.82
C TRP A 46 11.27 -6.94 -8.32
N VAL A 47 12.59 -7.18 -8.35
CA VAL A 47 13.23 -8.40 -7.82
C VAL A 47 13.17 -8.52 -6.29
N SER A 48 13.07 -7.39 -5.59
CA SER A 48 12.96 -7.35 -4.13
C SER A 48 11.52 -7.56 -3.64
N VAL A 49 10.58 -7.65 -4.57
CA VAL A 49 9.15 -7.66 -4.31
C VAL A 49 8.57 -9.01 -4.70
N ARG A 50 7.74 -9.58 -3.82
CA ARG A 50 6.99 -10.81 -4.11
C ARG A 50 5.49 -10.58 -4.00
N VAL A 51 4.72 -11.45 -4.65
CA VAL A 51 3.26 -11.50 -4.44
C VAL A 51 2.97 -11.65 -2.95
N GLY A 52 2.03 -10.84 -2.47
CA GLY A 52 1.55 -10.92 -1.10
C GLY A 52 0.69 -12.16 -0.90
N THR A 53 0.87 -12.81 0.24
CA THR A 53 0.00 -13.90 0.70
C THR A 53 -1.41 -13.38 0.98
N GLU A 54 -2.40 -14.27 1.08
CA GLU A 54 -3.74 -13.88 1.50
C GLU A 54 -3.76 -13.20 2.88
N TYR A 55 -2.89 -13.63 3.79
CA TYR A 55 -2.75 -13.02 5.10
C TYR A 55 -2.30 -11.56 4.99
N GLU A 56 -1.28 -11.30 4.18
CA GLU A 56 -0.76 -9.95 3.93
C GLU A 56 -1.78 -9.05 3.23
N GLN A 57 -2.59 -9.61 2.32
CA GLN A 57 -3.72 -8.90 1.72
C GLN A 57 -4.76 -8.47 2.77
N ARG A 58 -5.12 -9.39 3.68
CA ARG A 58 -6.03 -9.09 4.80
C ARG A 58 -5.43 -8.04 5.73
N GLN A 59 -4.13 -8.15 6.03
CA GLN A 59 -3.41 -7.18 6.87
C GLN A 59 -3.45 -5.77 6.26
N LEU A 60 -3.12 -5.64 4.97
CA LEU A 60 -3.12 -4.36 4.27
C LEU A 60 -4.52 -3.72 4.26
N THR A 61 -5.56 -4.55 4.07
CA THR A 61 -6.96 -4.11 4.13
C THR A 61 -7.33 -3.60 5.53
N ALA A 62 -6.92 -4.31 6.59
CA ALA A 62 -7.16 -3.91 7.97
C ALA A 62 -6.48 -2.57 8.30
N ILE A 63 -5.22 -2.40 7.89
CA ILE A 63 -4.48 -1.13 8.03
C ILE A 63 -5.22 0.02 7.33
N GLY A 64 -5.67 -0.18 6.10
CA GLY A 64 -6.41 0.84 5.37
C GLY A 64 -7.76 1.20 6.02
N LYS A 65 -8.46 0.22 6.58
CA LYS A 65 -9.70 0.47 7.35
C LYS A 65 -9.42 1.29 8.60
N LEU A 66 -8.40 0.91 9.38
CA LEU A 66 -8.01 1.61 10.60
C LEU A 66 -7.60 3.06 10.29
N TYR A 67 -6.80 3.28 9.25
CA TYR A 67 -6.37 4.61 8.86
C TYR A 67 -7.55 5.51 8.47
N ARG A 68 -8.50 5.00 7.68
CA ARG A 68 -9.71 5.76 7.32
C ARG A 68 -10.58 6.09 8.53
N LEU A 69 -10.72 5.17 9.49
CA LEU A 69 -11.45 5.42 10.73
C LEU A 69 -10.78 6.53 11.54
N ARG A 70 -9.45 6.50 11.65
CA ARG A 70 -8.68 7.55 12.33
C ARG A 70 -8.86 8.92 11.69
N LEU A 71 -8.76 9.00 10.36
CA LEU A 71 -8.98 10.25 9.63
C LEU A 71 -10.40 10.80 9.83
N LYS A 72 -11.42 9.92 9.80
CA LYS A 72 -12.80 10.34 10.09
C LYS A 72 -12.96 10.88 11.52
N GLY A 73 -12.35 10.23 12.50
CA GLY A 73 -12.34 10.71 13.89
C GLY A 73 -11.69 12.09 14.03
N MET A 74 -10.54 12.31 13.38
CA MET A 74 -9.85 13.61 13.37
C MET A 74 -10.68 14.71 12.71
N VAL A 75 -11.39 14.41 11.62
CA VAL A 75 -12.26 15.38 10.93
C VAL A 75 -13.53 15.71 11.74
N LEU A 76 -13.97 14.83 12.64
CA LEU A 76 -15.09 15.10 13.54
C LEU A 76 -14.65 15.93 14.75
N ASP A 77 -13.46 15.67 15.29
CA ASP A 77 -12.85 16.42 16.41
C ASP A 77 -12.65 17.90 16.06
N GLN A 78 -12.09 18.18 14.87
CA GLN A 78 -11.85 19.56 14.41
C GLN A 78 -13.14 20.38 14.19
N ARG A 79 -14.28 19.74 13.93
CA ARG A 79 -15.57 20.45 13.75
C ARG A 79 -16.22 20.85 15.08
N GLN A 80 -15.72 20.36 16.21
CA GLN A 80 -16.28 20.65 17.52
C GLN A 80 -15.67 21.91 18.16
N GLU A 81 -14.54 22.41 17.64
CA GLU A 81 -13.86 23.62 18.15
C GLU A 81 -14.22 24.91 17.39
N ASP A 82 -15.02 24.83 16.32
CA ASP A 82 -15.44 25.98 15.49
C ASP A 82 -16.77 26.63 15.96
N PHE A 83 -17.18 26.45 17.22
CA PHE A 83 -18.42 27.03 17.80
C PHE A 83 -18.18 27.88 19.04
#